data_AF-A0A8T0A5L4-F1
#
_entry.id   AF-A0A8T0A5L4-F1
#
_cell.length_a   1.000
_cell.length_b   1.000
_cell.length_c   1.000
_cell.angle_alpha   90.00
_cell.angle_beta   90.00
_cell.angle_gamma   90.00
#
_symmetry.space_group_name_H-M   'P 1'
#
loop_
_entity.id
_entity.type
_entity.pdbx_description
1 polymer ?
#
loop_
_entity_poly.entity_id
_entity_poly.type
_entity_poly.pdbx_seq_one_letter_code
_entity_poly.pdbx_strand_id
1 'polypeptide(L)'
;MLKRSLQYFVDLRGIYKLEKLRLRRKRMGTGSNIVKLNPLDNAAWFKAVQDAVKCLKSGGIIAVPTDTLYGLCTLIENSDRLYKLKKRPNGKPLGIFINDGEDVFSYAERSVPNGLVKSLFPGPVTLIFNRSEKLPSNFNCGTQSVGFRIPQARFVRDICRFLPYRLIAQTSANVSGTDLNPICIEDFQELWDEIDMIIDGGTILENNMSRLGSTVVDLSLPGHAEQETINTLHEYGLKSVDEIQREKIEAKDKIKPMIENEEERNNEIEEMSTDRPERLVGNN
;
A
#
# COMPACT_ATOMS: atom_id res chain seq x y z
N MET A 1 -31.23 32.34 -15.28
CA MET A 1 -31.44 31.14 -16.15
C MET A 1 -30.16 30.95 -16.96
N LEU A 2 -29.34 29.94 -16.64
CA LEU A 2 -29.17 28.69 -17.42
C LEU A 2 -28.78 28.92 -18.91
N LYS A 3 -27.87 28.21 -19.56
CA LYS A 3 -26.82 27.21 -19.25
C LYS A 3 -26.29 26.79 -20.64
N ARG A 4 -25.02 26.40 -20.73
CA ARG A 4 -24.43 25.42 -21.70
C ARG A 4 -24.38 25.79 -23.19
N SER A 5 -23.16 25.89 -23.71
CA SER A 5 -22.57 24.92 -24.66
C SER A 5 -21.31 25.50 -25.31
N LEU A 6 -20.13 25.16 -24.79
CA LEU A 6 -18.91 25.20 -25.59
C LEU A 6 -18.14 23.91 -25.31
N GLN A 7 -18.45 22.91 -26.13
CA GLN A 7 -17.94 21.56 -26.10
C GLN A 7 -16.72 21.50 -27.03
N TYR A 8 -15.56 21.15 -26.47
CA TYR A 8 -14.45 20.41 -27.08
C TYR A 8 -14.01 20.81 -28.49
N PHE A 9 -13.01 21.69 -28.57
CA PHE A 9 -12.03 21.68 -29.65
C PHE A 9 -10.78 20.98 -29.13
N VAL A 10 -10.69 19.66 -29.31
CA VAL A 10 -9.45 18.89 -29.10
C VAL A 10 -8.70 18.86 -30.41
N ASP A 11 -7.47 19.34 -30.39
CA ASP A 11 -6.55 19.46 -31.52
C ASP A 11 -6.28 18.10 -32.19
N LEU A 12 -6.94 17.86 -33.32
CA LEU A 12 -6.85 16.65 -34.13
C LEU A 12 -5.44 16.38 -34.69
N ARG A 13 -4.50 17.34 -34.59
CA ARG A 13 -3.09 17.14 -35.01
C ARG A 13 -2.29 16.28 -34.04
N GLY A 14 -2.68 16.24 -32.76
CA GLY A 14 -2.03 15.40 -31.74
C GLY A 14 -2.37 13.91 -31.89
N ILE A 15 -3.64 13.61 -32.17
CA ILE A 15 -4.16 12.24 -32.31
C ILE A 15 -3.57 11.56 -33.55
N TYR A 16 -3.46 12.29 -34.68
CA TYR A 16 -2.87 11.75 -35.91
C TYR A 16 -1.37 11.45 -35.78
N LYS A 17 -0.63 12.17 -34.93
CA LYS A 17 0.79 11.91 -34.66
C LYS A 17 0.96 10.67 -33.78
N LEU A 18 0.05 10.43 -32.83
CA LEU A 18 0.00 9.23 -31.99
C LEU A 18 -0.38 7.96 -32.79
N GLU A 19 -1.33 8.05 -33.72
CA GLU A 19 -1.69 6.93 -34.59
C GLU A 19 -0.58 6.58 -35.60
N LYS A 20 0.10 7.59 -36.19
CA LYS A 20 1.23 7.33 -37.09
C LYS A 20 2.46 6.78 -36.38
N LEU A 21 2.65 7.10 -35.09
CA LEU A 21 3.66 6.46 -34.22
C LEU A 21 3.27 5.03 -33.85
N ARG A 22 1.98 4.76 -33.61
CA ARG A 22 1.44 3.39 -33.43
C ARG A 22 1.63 2.52 -34.67
N LEU A 23 1.47 3.09 -35.88
CA LEU A 23 1.59 2.36 -37.15
C LEU A 23 3.03 2.24 -37.70
N ARG A 24 3.99 3.03 -37.20
CA ARG A 24 5.41 2.93 -37.59
C ARG A 24 6.26 1.98 -36.74
N ARG A 25 5.74 1.43 -35.64
CA ARG A 25 6.39 0.34 -34.88
C ARG A 25 6.00 -1.04 -35.42
N LYS A 26 6.16 -1.24 -36.73
CA LYS A 26 6.19 -2.57 -37.38
C LYS A 26 7.64 -2.93 -37.68
N ARG A 27 8.42 -3.08 -36.61
CA ARG A 27 9.74 -3.72 -36.51
C ARG A 27 10.07 -3.79 -35.01
N MET A 28 9.22 -4.47 -34.26
CA MET A 28 9.52 -4.82 -32.88
C MET A 28 10.27 -6.16 -32.91
N GLY A 29 11.38 -6.22 -32.17
CA GLY A 29 12.07 -7.47 -31.89
C GLY A 29 11.10 -8.50 -31.36
N THR A 30 11.39 -9.76 -31.67
CA THR A 30 10.64 -10.94 -31.27
C THR A 30 10.25 -10.91 -29.78
N GLY A 31 8.95 -10.89 -29.49
CA GLY A 31 8.37 -10.99 -28.15
C GLY A 31 8.52 -12.37 -27.51
N SER A 32 9.74 -12.83 -27.29
CA SER A 32 10.05 -14.16 -26.72
C SER A 32 10.01 -14.23 -25.19
N ASN A 33 9.99 -13.10 -24.48
CA ASN A 33 9.99 -13.03 -23.01
C ASN A 33 8.65 -12.58 -22.40
N ILE A 34 7.64 -12.21 -23.20
CA ILE A 34 6.32 -11.78 -22.69
C ILE A 34 5.36 -12.97 -22.63
N VAL A 35 4.79 -13.22 -21.46
CA VAL A 35 3.77 -14.24 -21.21
C VAL A 35 2.47 -13.56 -20.82
N LYS A 36 1.45 -13.69 -21.69
CA LYS A 36 0.12 -13.17 -21.41
C LYS A 36 -0.62 -14.06 -20.41
N LEU A 37 -1.06 -13.45 -19.31
CA LEU A 37 -1.78 -14.11 -18.24
C LEU A 37 -3.26 -14.24 -18.61
N ASN A 38 -3.81 -15.45 -18.53
CA ASN A 38 -5.25 -15.66 -18.60
C ASN A 38 -5.77 -16.17 -17.25
N PRO A 39 -6.52 -15.35 -16.48
CA PRO A 39 -7.01 -15.75 -15.16
C PRO A 39 -8.05 -16.88 -15.19
N LEU A 40 -8.66 -17.14 -16.36
CA LEU A 40 -9.68 -18.19 -16.54
C LEU A 40 -9.10 -19.54 -16.98
N ASP A 41 -7.85 -19.56 -17.45
CA ASP A 41 -7.17 -20.77 -17.88
C ASP A 41 -6.20 -21.24 -16.79
N ASN A 42 -6.67 -22.18 -15.95
CA ASN A 42 -5.87 -22.70 -14.84
C ASN A 42 -4.59 -23.41 -15.29
N ALA A 43 -4.60 -24.09 -16.44
CA ALA A 43 -3.43 -24.81 -16.94
C ALA A 43 -2.35 -23.84 -17.43
N ALA A 44 -2.75 -22.82 -18.21
CA ALA A 44 -1.85 -21.76 -18.65
C ALA A 44 -1.34 -20.93 -17.46
N TRP A 45 -2.20 -20.63 -16.48
CA TRP A 45 -1.83 -19.93 -15.24
C TRP A 45 -0.73 -20.67 -14.49
N PHE A 46 -0.95 -21.96 -14.21
CA PHE A 46 0.00 -22.77 -13.46
C PHE A 46 1.33 -22.90 -14.19
N LYS A 47 1.29 -23.10 -15.51
CA LYS A 47 2.49 -23.11 -16.34
C LYS A 47 3.26 -21.79 -16.24
N ALA A 48 2.58 -20.64 -16.34
CA ALA A 48 3.20 -19.32 -16.22
C ALA A 48 3.85 -19.11 -14.85
N VAL A 49 3.20 -19.55 -13.76
CA VAL A 49 3.78 -19.53 -12.40
C VAL A 49 5.03 -20.41 -12.34
N GLN A 50 4.99 -21.64 -12.86
CA GLN A 50 6.14 -22.54 -12.87
C GLN A 50 7.32 -21.97 -13.67
N ASP A 51 7.05 -21.37 -14.83
CA ASP A 51 8.07 -20.78 -15.68
C ASP A 51 8.68 -19.52 -15.02
N ALA A 52 7.87 -18.69 -14.36
CA ALA A 52 8.37 -17.57 -13.55
C ALA A 52 9.24 -18.04 -12.38
N VAL A 53 8.83 -19.09 -11.66
CA VAL A 53 9.62 -19.70 -10.58
C VAL A 53 10.95 -20.25 -11.12
N LYS A 54 10.95 -20.92 -12.27
CA LYS A 54 12.18 -21.41 -12.91
C LYS A 54 13.10 -20.24 -13.28
N CYS A 55 12.55 -19.18 -13.90
CA CYS A 55 13.29 -17.98 -14.25
C CYS A 55 13.98 -17.37 -13.02
N LEU A 56 13.23 -17.15 -11.94
CA LEU A 56 13.77 -16.66 -10.66
C LEU A 56 14.88 -17.59 -10.11
N LYS A 57 14.65 -18.91 -10.11
CA LYS A 57 15.63 -19.90 -9.60
C LYS A 57 16.93 -19.89 -10.41
N SER A 58 16.86 -19.59 -11.70
CA SER A 58 18.02 -19.41 -12.59
C SER A 58 18.70 -18.04 -12.46
N GLY A 59 18.26 -17.22 -11.51
CA GLY A 59 18.79 -15.89 -11.25
C GLY A 59 18.19 -14.79 -12.11
N GLY A 60 17.09 -15.08 -12.82
CA GLY A 60 16.37 -14.18 -13.71
C GLY A 60 15.69 -12.99 -13.01
N ILE A 61 15.41 -11.94 -13.76
CA ILE A 61 14.49 -10.85 -13.40
C ILE A 61 13.15 -11.09 -14.08
N ILE A 62 12.08 -11.02 -13.31
CA ILE A 62 10.71 -11.07 -13.84
C ILE A 62 9.99 -9.74 -13.59
N ALA A 63 9.15 -9.31 -14.54
CA ALA A 63 8.17 -8.25 -14.34
C ALA A 63 6.79 -8.87 -14.12
N VAL A 64 6.10 -8.48 -13.05
CA VAL A 64 4.80 -9.06 -12.67
C VAL A 64 3.77 -7.97 -12.33
N PRO A 65 2.48 -8.17 -12.67
CA PRO A 65 1.41 -7.30 -12.22
C PRO A 65 1.21 -7.46 -10.70
N THR A 66 0.97 -6.34 -10.01
CA THR A 66 0.53 -6.34 -8.61
C THR A 66 -0.84 -5.69 -8.45
N ASP A 67 -1.30 -5.53 -7.21
CA ASP A 67 -2.47 -4.75 -6.83
C ASP A 67 -2.22 -3.22 -6.80
N THR A 68 -1.01 -2.76 -7.14
CA THR A 68 -0.66 -1.33 -7.22
C THR A 68 0.00 -0.97 -8.56
N LEU A 69 1.25 -1.40 -8.77
CA LEU A 69 2.07 -1.14 -9.93
C LEU A 69 2.73 -2.44 -10.37
N TYR A 70 3.14 -2.54 -11.63
CA TYR A 70 4.02 -3.63 -12.06
C TYR A 70 5.33 -3.59 -11.26
N GLY A 71 5.72 -4.76 -10.75
CA GLY A 71 6.92 -4.97 -9.96
C GLY A 71 7.98 -5.73 -10.74
N LEU A 72 9.23 -5.30 -10.62
CA LEU A 72 10.41 -6.06 -11.04
C LEU A 72 10.89 -6.86 -9.86
N CYS A 73 11.10 -8.16 -10.09
CA CYS A 73 11.37 -9.12 -9.05
C CYS A 73 12.56 -9.99 -9.42
N THR A 74 13.39 -10.30 -8.43
CA THR A 74 14.39 -11.37 -8.50
C THR A 74 14.56 -11.98 -7.12
N LEU A 75 15.33 -13.04 -6.98
CA LEU A 75 15.65 -13.59 -5.67
C LEU A 75 16.72 -12.74 -4.99
N ILE A 76 16.67 -12.60 -3.66
CA ILE A 76 17.53 -11.67 -2.91
C ILE A 76 19.04 -11.83 -3.21
N GLU A 77 19.49 -13.05 -3.50
CA GLU A 77 20.86 -13.39 -3.89
C GLU A 77 21.30 -12.80 -5.25
N ASN A 78 20.35 -12.41 -6.10
CA ASN A 78 20.57 -11.76 -7.40
C ASN A 78 20.09 -10.30 -7.42
N SER A 79 19.87 -9.70 -6.24
CA SER A 79 19.33 -8.34 -6.10
C SER A 79 20.21 -7.26 -6.72
N ASP A 80 21.51 -7.52 -6.89
CA ASP A 80 22.45 -6.65 -7.60
C ASP A 80 22.01 -6.39 -9.05
N ARG A 81 21.36 -7.38 -9.69
CA ARG A 81 20.81 -7.21 -11.05
C ARG A 81 19.69 -6.16 -11.08
N LEU A 82 18.81 -6.12 -10.07
CA LEU A 82 17.76 -5.09 -9.99
C LEU A 82 18.36 -3.69 -9.78
N TYR A 83 19.40 -3.57 -8.95
CA TYR A 83 20.12 -2.29 -8.78
C TYR A 83 20.72 -1.80 -10.11
N LYS A 84 21.40 -2.69 -10.85
CA LYS A 84 22.00 -2.41 -12.17
C LYS A 84 20.95 -1.98 -13.19
N LEU A 85 19.91 -2.81 -13.37
CA LEU A 85 18.80 -2.55 -14.30
C LEU A 85 18.18 -1.17 -14.06
N LYS A 86 17.90 -0.84 -12.79
CA LYS A 86 17.25 0.40 -12.41
C LYS A 86 18.18 1.61 -12.36
N LYS A 87 19.49 1.40 -12.56
CA LYS A 87 20.53 2.40 -12.28
C LYS A 87 20.30 3.05 -10.91
N ARG A 88 19.86 2.23 -9.94
CA ARG A 88 19.37 2.71 -8.65
C ARG A 88 20.58 3.12 -7.81
N PRO A 89 20.59 4.32 -7.20
CA PRO A 89 21.68 4.72 -6.32
C PRO A 89 21.88 3.68 -5.22
N ASN A 90 23.14 3.34 -4.94
CA ASN A 90 23.49 2.56 -3.77
C ASN A 90 22.90 3.27 -2.54
N GLY A 91 21.98 2.62 -1.84
CA GLY A 91 21.33 3.16 -0.63
C GLY A 91 19.81 3.31 -0.71
N LYS A 92 19.16 3.24 -1.88
CA LYS A 92 17.69 3.10 -1.90
C LYS A 92 17.32 1.62 -1.73
N PRO A 93 16.71 1.19 -0.61
CA PRO A 93 16.45 -0.22 -0.35
C PRO A 93 15.44 -0.81 -1.36
N LEU A 94 15.58 -2.10 -1.63
CA LEU A 94 14.59 -2.95 -2.28
C LEU A 94 13.63 -3.50 -1.22
N GLY A 95 12.36 -3.67 -1.60
CA GLY A 95 11.41 -4.39 -0.76
C GLY A 95 11.52 -5.90 -0.93
N ILE A 96 10.81 -6.65 -0.10
CA ILE A 96 10.72 -8.11 -0.16
C ILE A 96 9.26 -8.52 -0.30
N PHE A 97 8.95 -9.34 -1.31
CA PHE A 97 7.72 -10.12 -1.29
C PHE A 97 7.91 -11.36 -0.42
N ILE A 98 6.94 -11.60 0.46
CA ILE A 98 6.96 -12.71 1.42
C ILE A 98 5.67 -13.53 1.31
N ASN A 99 5.73 -14.79 1.73
CA ASN A 99 4.64 -15.74 1.55
C ASN A 99 3.54 -15.56 2.61
N ASP A 100 3.91 -15.51 3.89
CA ASP A 100 3.00 -15.27 5.02
C ASP A 100 3.47 -14.09 5.89
N GLY A 101 2.53 -13.47 6.60
CA GLY A 101 2.82 -12.33 7.47
C GLY A 101 3.68 -12.71 8.67
N GLU A 102 3.54 -13.93 9.21
CA GLU A 102 4.37 -14.37 10.34
C GLU A 102 5.80 -14.71 9.91
N ASP A 103 6.03 -15.06 8.64
CA ASP A 103 7.37 -15.32 8.10
C ASP A 103 8.28 -14.09 8.19
N VAL A 104 7.71 -12.87 8.26
CA VAL A 104 8.43 -11.60 8.39
C VAL A 104 9.42 -11.65 9.55
N PHE A 105 8.99 -12.19 10.69
CA PHE A 105 9.77 -12.21 11.92
C PHE A 105 10.89 -13.27 11.93
N SER A 106 11.00 -14.07 10.87
CA SER A 106 12.23 -14.83 10.61
C SER A 106 13.36 -13.94 10.11
N TYR A 107 13.04 -12.78 9.53
CA TYR A 107 13.96 -11.90 8.82
C TYR A 107 14.03 -10.49 9.40
N ALA A 108 13.17 -10.16 10.35
CA ALA A 108 13.10 -8.86 11.01
C ALA A 108 12.80 -8.99 12.51
N GLU A 109 13.17 -7.97 13.26
CA GLU A 109 12.85 -7.86 14.68
C GLU A 109 11.35 -7.65 14.87
N ARG A 110 10.77 -8.36 15.86
CA ARG A 110 9.35 -8.17 16.21
C ARG A 110 9.20 -6.96 17.12
N SER A 111 8.68 -5.88 16.56
CA SER A 111 8.37 -4.62 17.23
C SER A 111 6.87 -4.40 17.49
N VAL A 112 6.02 -5.32 17.03
CA VAL A 112 4.56 -5.17 17.02
C VAL A 112 3.82 -6.36 17.63
N PRO A 113 2.58 -6.18 18.12
CA PRO A 113 1.75 -7.27 18.65
C PRO A 113 1.48 -8.38 17.63
N ASN A 114 1.25 -9.59 18.15
CA ASN A 114 0.83 -10.73 17.33
C ASN A 114 -0.48 -10.42 16.58
N GLY A 115 -0.57 -10.86 15.33
CA GLY A 115 -1.76 -10.69 14.50
C GLY A 115 -1.87 -9.35 13.76
N LEU A 116 -1.16 -8.29 14.16
CA LEU A 116 -1.20 -7.00 13.47
C LEU A 116 -0.74 -7.13 12.01
N VAL A 117 0.44 -7.73 11.79
CA VAL A 117 1.00 -7.94 10.44
C VAL A 117 0.03 -8.76 9.57
N LYS A 118 -0.58 -9.79 10.15
CA LYS A 118 -1.58 -10.62 9.48
C LYS A 118 -2.87 -9.88 9.15
N SER A 119 -3.26 -8.86 9.91
CA SER A 119 -4.42 -8.03 9.59
C SER A 119 -4.17 -7.00 8.48
N LEU A 120 -2.90 -6.61 8.28
CA LEU A 120 -2.51 -5.64 7.25
C LEU A 120 -2.20 -6.31 5.91
N PHE A 121 -1.82 -7.59 5.93
CA PHE A 121 -1.58 -8.38 4.72
C PHE A 121 -2.70 -9.38 4.41
N PRO A 122 -2.91 -9.74 3.14
CA PRO A 122 -2.33 -9.14 1.93
C PRO A 122 -3.00 -7.82 1.57
N GLY A 123 -2.29 -6.93 0.88
CA GLY A 123 -2.85 -5.65 0.43
C GLY A 123 -1.84 -4.67 -0.15
N PRO A 124 -2.29 -3.46 -0.51
CA PRO A 124 -1.46 -2.40 -1.09
C PRO A 124 -0.64 -1.68 -0.02
N VAL A 125 0.00 -2.42 0.88
CA VAL A 125 0.82 -1.91 1.99
C VAL A 125 2.20 -2.57 1.97
N THR A 126 3.23 -1.79 2.28
CA THR A 126 4.59 -2.24 2.59
C THR A 126 4.88 -1.90 4.04
N LEU A 127 5.25 -2.90 4.84
CA LEU A 127 5.56 -2.74 6.26
C LEU A 127 7.07 -2.77 6.47
N ILE A 128 7.63 -1.72 7.06
CA ILE A 128 9.06 -1.61 7.34
C ILE A 128 9.34 -2.06 8.76
N PHE A 129 10.41 -2.85 8.94
CA PHE A 129 10.90 -3.31 10.24
C PHE A 129 12.43 -3.17 10.31
N ASN A 130 12.98 -3.19 11.52
CA ASN A 130 14.42 -3.47 11.70
C ASN A 130 14.74 -4.86 11.17
N ARG A 131 15.77 -4.96 10.35
CA ARG A 131 16.21 -6.23 9.78
C ARG A 131 16.88 -7.09 10.85
N SER A 132 16.74 -8.41 10.72
CA SER A 132 17.53 -9.36 11.50
C SER A 132 18.84 -9.72 10.77
N GLU A 133 19.76 -10.35 11.51
CA GLU A 133 21.01 -10.90 10.97
C GLU A 133 20.81 -12.04 9.97
N LYS A 134 19.61 -12.66 9.91
CA LYS A 134 19.32 -13.72 8.93
C LYS A 134 19.20 -13.19 7.51
N LEU A 135 18.95 -11.89 7.31
CA LEU A 135 18.99 -11.29 5.98
C LEU A 135 20.44 -11.05 5.57
N PRO A 136 20.88 -11.54 4.39
CA PRO A 136 22.25 -11.36 3.91
C PRO A 136 22.70 -9.90 3.94
N SER A 137 23.88 -9.62 4.49
CA SER A 137 24.40 -8.25 4.65
C SER A 137 24.61 -7.51 3.33
N ASN A 138 24.78 -8.24 2.23
CA ASN A 138 24.88 -7.70 0.88
C ASN A 138 23.53 -7.29 0.28
N PHE A 139 22.40 -7.76 0.82
CA PHE A 139 21.07 -7.26 0.46
C PHE A 139 20.78 -5.96 1.20
N ASN A 140 20.38 -4.89 0.50
CA ASN A 140 20.19 -3.54 1.06
C ASN A 140 21.40 -3.08 1.92
N CYS A 141 22.61 -3.14 1.35
CA CYS A 141 23.86 -2.83 2.06
C CYS A 141 23.80 -1.47 2.77
N GLY A 142 24.11 -1.46 4.08
CA GLY A 142 24.11 -0.25 4.91
C GLY A 142 22.73 0.19 5.42
N THR A 143 21.64 -0.50 5.05
CA THR A 143 20.29 -0.20 5.55
C THR A 143 19.93 -1.15 6.69
N GLN A 144 19.57 -0.58 7.85
CA GLN A 144 19.16 -1.32 9.06
C GLN A 144 17.68 -1.72 9.04
N SER A 145 16.90 -1.16 8.11
CA SER A 145 15.49 -1.49 7.94
C SER A 145 15.23 -2.26 6.64
N VAL A 146 14.10 -2.94 6.58
CA VAL A 146 13.65 -3.72 5.43
C VAL A 146 12.13 -3.65 5.31
N GLY A 147 11.64 -3.42 4.09
CA GLY A 147 10.21 -3.40 3.77
C GLY A 147 9.73 -4.75 3.28
N PHE A 148 8.68 -5.29 3.89
CA PHE A 148 7.99 -6.50 3.45
C PHE A 148 6.63 -6.18 2.86
N ARG A 149 6.20 -6.99 1.90
CA ARG A 149 4.88 -6.86 1.28
C ARG A 149 4.31 -8.21 0.88
N ILE A 150 3.01 -8.38 1.08
CA ILE A 150 2.23 -9.46 0.49
C ILE A 150 1.16 -8.82 -0.39
N PRO A 151 1.41 -8.65 -1.70
CA PRO A 151 0.45 -7.96 -2.57
C PRO A 151 -0.83 -8.78 -2.72
N GLN A 152 -1.97 -8.11 -2.89
CA GLN A 152 -3.25 -8.74 -3.25
C GLN A 152 -3.28 -9.17 -4.73
N ALA A 153 -2.18 -9.75 -5.20
CA ALA A 153 -2.00 -10.26 -6.56
C ALA A 153 -1.82 -11.78 -6.50
N ARG A 154 -2.83 -12.52 -6.97
CA ARG A 154 -2.84 -14.00 -6.94
C ARG A 154 -1.56 -14.58 -7.55
N PHE A 155 -1.12 -14.03 -8.67
CA PHE A 155 0.05 -14.52 -9.40
C PHE A 155 1.34 -14.43 -8.58
N VAL A 156 1.60 -13.28 -7.94
CA VAL A 156 2.77 -13.08 -7.08
C VAL A 156 2.71 -14.00 -5.86
N ARG A 157 1.54 -14.13 -5.23
CA ARG A 157 1.34 -15.03 -4.09
C ARG A 157 1.57 -16.50 -4.45
N ASP A 158 1.13 -16.92 -5.63
CA ASP A 158 1.39 -18.27 -6.13
C ASP A 158 2.90 -18.50 -6.33
N ILE A 159 3.63 -17.54 -6.90
CA ILE A 159 5.10 -17.61 -7.00
C ILE A 159 5.76 -17.75 -5.62
N CYS A 160 5.38 -16.92 -4.64
CA CYS A 160 5.93 -16.98 -3.28
C CYS A 160 5.71 -18.37 -2.63
N ARG A 161 4.55 -18.98 -2.82
CA ARG A 161 4.23 -20.32 -2.30
C ARG A 161 5.12 -21.42 -2.88
N PHE A 162 5.55 -21.30 -4.14
CA PHE A 162 6.51 -22.22 -4.77
C PHE A 162 7.97 -21.94 -4.38
N LEU A 163 8.22 -20.90 -3.57
CA LEU A 163 9.51 -20.45 -3.07
C LEU A 163 9.48 -20.26 -1.54
N PRO A 164 9.03 -21.25 -0.74
CA PRO A 164 8.70 -21.06 0.68
C PRO A 164 9.88 -20.64 1.58
N TYR A 165 11.12 -20.78 1.10
CA TYR A 165 12.34 -20.41 1.83
C TYR A 165 13.23 -19.43 1.06
N ARG A 166 12.74 -18.83 -0.03
CA ARG A 166 13.50 -17.87 -0.84
C ARG A 166 12.73 -16.57 -0.93
N LEU A 167 13.36 -15.52 -0.45
CA LEU A 167 12.81 -14.17 -0.48
C LEU A 167 12.94 -13.58 -1.87
N ILE A 168 11.89 -12.89 -2.31
CA ILE A 168 11.85 -12.23 -3.61
C ILE A 168 12.09 -10.75 -3.37
N ALA A 169 13.25 -10.24 -3.78
CA ALA A 169 13.53 -8.82 -3.83
C ALA A 169 12.65 -8.16 -4.89
N GLN A 170 12.13 -6.96 -4.60
CA GLN A 170 11.28 -6.23 -5.52
C GLN A 170 11.59 -4.72 -5.57
N THR A 171 11.16 -4.11 -6.67
CA THR A 171 10.94 -2.67 -6.83
C THR A 171 9.86 -2.44 -7.89
N SER A 172 9.26 -1.24 -7.96
CA SER A 172 8.40 -0.86 -9.10
C SER A 172 9.15 -0.90 -10.43
N ALA A 173 8.44 -1.22 -11.52
CA ALA A 173 8.95 -1.30 -12.89
C ALA A 173 9.13 0.06 -13.60
N ASN A 174 8.99 1.18 -12.90
CA ASN A 174 9.08 2.51 -13.51
C ASN A 174 10.45 2.76 -14.14
N VAL A 175 10.53 3.53 -15.22
CA VAL A 175 11.85 3.94 -15.73
C VAL A 175 12.45 4.96 -14.76
N SER A 176 13.76 4.85 -14.47
CA SER A 176 14.41 5.81 -13.55
C SER A 176 14.37 7.22 -14.14
N GLY A 177 13.94 8.21 -13.36
CA GLY A 177 13.80 9.60 -13.80
C GLY A 177 12.51 9.91 -14.56
N THR A 178 11.54 8.98 -14.61
CA THR A 178 10.20 9.24 -15.15
C THR A 178 9.14 9.22 -14.06
N ASP A 179 8.12 10.07 -14.21
CA ASP A 179 6.94 10.12 -13.34
C ASP A 179 5.86 9.10 -13.76
N LEU A 180 6.20 8.18 -14.68
CA LEU A 180 5.27 7.18 -15.18
C LEU A 180 5.16 6.01 -14.21
N ASN A 181 3.94 5.81 -13.72
CA ASN A 181 3.56 4.66 -12.92
C ASN A 181 3.29 3.47 -13.84
N PRO A 182 3.98 2.32 -13.66
CA PRO A 182 3.88 1.20 -14.58
C PRO A 182 2.61 0.39 -14.29
N ILE A 183 1.49 0.78 -14.87
CA ILE A 183 0.19 0.12 -14.70
C ILE A 183 -0.11 -0.88 -15.83
N CYS A 184 0.62 -0.83 -16.94
CA CYS A 184 0.65 -1.85 -17.97
C CYS A 184 2.09 -2.08 -18.48
N ILE A 185 2.29 -3.14 -19.28
CA ILE A 185 3.64 -3.52 -19.72
C ILE A 185 4.30 -2.46 -20.61
N GLU A 186 3.51 -1.70 -21.35
CA GLU A 186 3.96 -0.65 -22.26
C GLU A 186 4.63 0.52 -21.53
N ASP A 187 4.27 0.77 -20.28
CA ASP A 187 4.81 1.87 -19.46
C ASP A 187 6.30 1.71 -19.14
N PHE A 188 6.83 0.50 -19.28
CA PHE A 188 8.24 0.15 -19.04
C PHE A 188 8.87 -0.61 -20.21
N GLN A 189 8.36 -0.37 -21.44
CA GLN A 189 8.88 -0.99 -22.67
C GLN A 189 10.39 -0.83 -22.88
N GLU A 190 10.97 0.24 -22.33
CA GLU A 190 12.41 0.53 -22.43
C GLU A 190 13.26 -0.48 -21.64
N LEU A 191 12.68 -1.15 -20.65
CA LEU A 191 13.37 -2.15 -19.83
C LEU A 191 13.22 -3.57 -20.39
N TRP A 192 12.40 -3.79 -21.43
CA TRP A 192 12.01 -5.14 -21.86
C TRP A 192 13.19 -6.02 -22.28
N ASP A 193 14.22 -5.44 -22.90
CA ASP A 193 15.40 -6.18 -23.36
C ASP A 193 16.30 -6.65 -22.21
N GLU A 194 16.15 -6.06 -21.02
CA GLU A 194 16.93 -6.40 -19.82
C GLU A 194 16.14 -7.27 -18.81
N ILE A 195 14.86 -7.56 -19.10
CA ILE A 195 13.97 -8.37 -18.27
C ILE A 195 13.86 -9.78 -18.87
N ASP A 196 14.19 -10.80 -18.08
CA ASP A 196 14.22 -12.19 -18.55
C ASP A 196 12.81 -12.75 -18.81
N MET A 197 11.79 -12.27 -18.09
CA MET A 197 10.39 -12.65 -18.31
C MET A 197 9.42 -11.54 -17.89
N ILE A 198 8.45 -11.22 -18.74
CA ILE A 198 7.42 -10.21 -18.47
C ILE A 198 6.07 -10.90 -18.45
N ILE A 199 5.34 -10.78 -17.35
CA ILE A 199 4.00 -11.34 -17.21
C ILE A 199 3.00 -10.24 -17.55
N ASP A 200 2.35 -10.32 -18.71
CA ASP A 200 1.29 -9.39 -19.09
C ASP A 200 -0.03 -9.78 -18.45
N GLY A 201 -0.36 -9.13 -17.34
CA GLY A 201 -1.66 -9.26 -16.65
C GLY A 201 -2.72 -8.26 -17.13
N GLY A 202 -2.44 -7.50 -18.20
CA GLY A 202 -3.25 -6.36 -18.61
C GLY A 202 -3.01 -5.11 -17.76
N THR A 203 -3.87 -4.11 -17.95
CA THR A 203 -3.82 -2.83 -17.24
C THR A 203 -4.36 -2.98 -15.82
N ILE A 204 -3.56 -2.57 -14.82
CA ILE A 204 -4.01 -2.41 -13.44
C ILE A 204 -5.01 -1.24 -13.41
N LEU A 205 -6.23 -1.51 -12.96
CA LEU A 205 -7.38 -0.61 -13.10
C LEU A 205 -7.10 0.80 -12.55
N GLU A 206 -7.41 1.82 -13.35
CA GLU A 206 -7.27 3.25 -13.02
C GLU A 206 -8.35 3.71 -12.03
N ASN A 207 -8.28 3.29 -10.77
CA ASN A 207 -8.87 4.06 -9.67
C ASN A 207 -7.79 4.97 -9.05
N ASN A 208 -8.19 6.06 -8.38
CA ASN A 208 -7.24 7.04 -7.81
C ASN A 208 -6.21 6.40 -6.84
N MET A 209 -6.49 5.20 -6.33
CA MET A 209 -5.60 4.45 -5.43
C MET A 209 -4.46 3.72 -6.16
N SER A 210 -4.64 3.32 -7.42
CA SER A 210 -3.65 2.50 -8.15
C SER A 210 -2.45 3.30 -8.68
N ARG A 211 -2.45 4.63 -8.52
CA ARG A 211 -1.41 5.52 -9.08
C ARG A 211 -0.22 5.81 -8.15
N LEU A 212 -0.24 5.41 -6.88
CA LEU A 212 0.75 5.90 -5.90
C LEU A 212 1.72 4.83 -5.37
N GLY A 213 1.61 3.59 -5.84
CA GLY A 213 2.30 2.47 -5.23
C GLY A 213 1.63 2.04 -3.92
N SER A 214 2.28 1.17 -3.15
CA SER A 214 1.75 0.78 -1.83
C SER A 214 1.98 1.87 -0.80
N THR A 215 1.04 2.01 0.14
CA THR A 215 1.27 2.74 1.39
C THR A 215 2.44 2.12 2.12
N VAL A 216 3.38 2.94 2.59
CA VAL A 216 4.51 2.50 3.39
C VAL A 216 4.18 2.82 4.85
N VAL A 217 4.28 1.82 5.72
CA VAL A 217 4.10 1.99 7.17
C VAL A 217 5.38 1.56 7.84
N ASP A 218 6.07 2.48 8.49
CA ASP A 218 7.25 2.17 9.28
C ASP A 218 6.85 1.66 10.67
N LEU A 219 7.20 0.40 10.94
CA LEU A 219 6.99 -0.30 12.20
C LEU A 219 8.33 -0.67 12.85
N SER A 220 9.45 -0.13 12.38
CA SER A 220 10.78 -0.40 12.95
C SER A 220 10.95 0.13 14.37
N LEU A 221 10.16 1.14 14.76
CA LEU A 221 10.16 1.72 16.09
C LEU A 221 8.92 1.25 16.89
N PRO A 222 9.10 0.42 17.94
CA PRO A 222 7.98 -0.05 18.76
C PRO A 222 7.16 1.12 19.32
N GLY A 223 5.83 1.07 19.15
CA GLY A 223 4.91 2.07 19.70
C GLY A 223 4.89 3.42 18.99
N HIS A 224 5.58 3.56 17.86
CA HIS A 224 5.63 4.82 17.10
C HIS A 224 5.04 4.60 15.70
N ALA A 225 4.25 5.57 15.23
CA ALA A 225 3.99 5.76 13.82
C ALA A 225 4.76 7.01 13.37
N GLU A 226 5.28 7.03 12.15
CA GLU A 226 5.94 8.23 11.64
C GLU A 226 5.00 9.44 11.71
N GLN A 227 5.56 10.59 12.07
CA GLN A 227 4.78 11.83 12.18
C GLN A 227 4.05 12.15 10.87
N GLU A 228 4.62 11.80 9.72
CA GLU A 228 3.98 11.96 8.41
C GLU A 228 2.73 11.09 8.28
N THR A 229 2.79 9.83 8.69
CA THR A 229 1.62 8.93 8.73
C THR A 229 0.54 9.49 9.66
N ILE A 230 0.93 9.95 10.85
CA ILE A 230 0.02 10.57 11.82
C ILE A 230 -0.63 11.83 11.23
N ASN A 231 0.16 12.71 10.62
CA ASN A 231 -0.31 13.95 10.00
C ASN A 231 -1.31 13.68 8.87
N THR A 232 -1.01 12.74 7.98
CA THR A 232 -1.94 12.35 6.91
C THR A 232 -3.24 11.82 7.50
N LEU A 233 -3.19 10.97 8.54
CA LEU A 233 -4.42 10.50 9.19
C LEU A 233 -5.24 11.67 9.76
N HIS A 234 -4.59 12.64 10.41
CA HIS A 234 -5.25 13.85 10.92
C HIS A 234 -5.85 14.74 9.83
N GLU A 235 -5.18 14.90 8.68
CA GLU A 235 -5.71 15.65 7.54
C GLU A 235 -7.06 15.10 7.05
N TYR A 236 -7.25 13.78 7.16
CA TYR A 236 -8.51 13.11 6.84
C TYR A 236 -9.45 12.93 8.04
N GLY A 237 -9.19 13.62 9.15
CA GLY A 237 -10.05 13.64 10.34
C GLY A 237 -9.98 12.36 11.17
N LEU A 238 -9.00 11.48 10.92
CA LEU A 238 -8.77 10.29 11.71
C LEU A 238 -7.87 10.65 12.90
N LYS A 239 -8.25 10.18 14.09
CA LYS A 239 -7.50 10.39 15.34
C LYS A 239 -7.11 9.04 15.91
N SER A 240 -6.03 9.00 16.68
CA SER A 240 -5.69 7.83 17.48
C SER A 240 -6.78 7.57 18.53
N VAL A 241 -6.88 6.31 18.97
CA VAL A 241 -7.84 5.92 20.01
C VAL A 241 -7.61 6.70 21.31
N ASP A 242 -6.34 6.96 21.64
CA ASP A 242 -5.96 7.70 22.84
C ASP A 242 -6.42 9.16 22.78
N GLU A 243 -6.34 9.80 21.61
CA GLU A 243 -6.85 11.16 21.40
C GLU A 243 -8.38 11.21 21.55
N ILE A 244 -9.09 10.24 20.97
CA ILE A 244 -10.55 10.14 21.11
C ILE A 244 -10.94 9.93 22.58
N GLN A 245 -10.16 9.14 23.32
CA GLN A 245 -10.40 8.90 24.74
C GLN A 245 -10.12 10.14 25.59
N ARG A 246 -9.03 10.87 25.34
CA ARG A 246 -8.72 12.14 26.01
C ARG A 246 -9.81 13.18 25.77
N GLU A 247 -10.25 13.36 24.53
CA GLU A 247 -11.33 14.30 24.21
C GLU A 247 -12.64 13.93 24.91
N LYS A 248 -12.95 12.64 25.06
CA LYS A 248 -14.12 12.18 25.82
C LYS A 248 -13.99 12.46 27.33
N ILE A 249 -12.79 12.31 27.89
CA ILE A 249 -12.53 12.62 29.31
C ILE A 249 -12.67 14.13 29.53
N GLU A 250 -12.00 14.94 28.71
CA GLU A 250 -12.07 16.40 28.79
C GLU A 250 -13.51 16.93 28.58
N ALA A 251 -14.28 16.31 27.68
CA ALA A 251 -15.69 16.65 27.50
C ALA A 251 -16.52 16.32 28.74
N LYS A 252 -16.29 15.17 29.39
CA LYS A 252 -16.97 14.81 30.65
C LYS A 252 -16.61 15.74 31.79
N ASP A 253 -15.34 16.10 31.93
CA ASP A 253 -14.87 16.99 33.01
C ASP A 253 -15.44 18.41 32.87
N LYS A 254 -15.73 18.86 31.63
CA LYS A 254 -16.42 20.14 31.39
C LYS A 254 -17.92 20.10 31.72
N ILE A 255 -18.56 18.95 31.52
CA ILE A 255 -20.01 18.79 31.74
C ILE A 255 -20.31 18.53 33.23
N LYS A 256 -19.43 17.81 33.93
CA LYS A 256 -19.59 17.44 35.35
C LYS A 256 -19.98 18.62 36.27
N PRO A 257 -19.26 19.76 36.28
CA PRO A 257 -19.66 20.89 37.12
C PRO A 257 -20.96 21.56 36.67
N MET A 258 -21.39 21.41 35.41
CA MET A 258 -22.68 21.98 34.95
C MET A 258 -23.86 21.15 35.47
N ILE A 259 -23.71 19.81 35.52
CA ILE A 259 -24.72 18.90 36.07
C ILE A 259 -24.81 19.06 37.60
N GLU A 260 -23.66 19.13 38.30
CA GLU A 260 -23.63 19.31 39.75
C GLU A 260 -24.31 20.64 40.16
N ASN A 261 -24.06 21.72 39.43
CA ASN A 261 -24.75 23.00 39.66
C ASN A 261 -26.26 22.96 39.34
N GLU A 262 -26.70 22.14 38.39
CA GLU A 262 -28.13 21.98 38.06
C GLU A 262 -28.86 21.15 39.11
N GLU A 263 -28.24 20.09 39.64
CA GLU A 263 -28.77 19.29 40.74
C GLU A 263 -28.88 20.10 42.04
N GLU A 264 -27.87 20.88 42.39
CA GLU A 264 -27.93 21.79 43.55
C GLU A 264 -29.09 22.79 43.41
N ARG A 265 -29.25 23.38 42.23
CA ARG A 265 -30.31 24.37 41.96
C ARG A 265 -31.71 23.77 41.97
N ASN A 266 -31.87 22.53 41.53
CA ASN A 266 -33.15 21.82 41.57
C ASN A 266 -33.52 21.41 43.00
N ASN A 267 -32.54 21.00 43.82
CA ASN A 267 -32.76 20.69 45.23
C ASN A 267 -33.20 21.93 46.03
N GLU A 268 -32.60 23.11 45.76
CA GLU A 268 -33.04 24.37 46.37
C GLU A 268 -34.50 24.74 46.00
N ILE A 269 -34.91 24.48 44.75
CA ILE A 269 -36.28 24.76 44.29
C ILE A 269 -37.29 23.79 44.93
N GLU A 270 -36.94 22.51 45.09
CA GLU A 270 -37.81 21.54 45.78
C GLU A 270 -37.99 21.90 47.26
N GLU A 271 -36.93 22.27 47.98
CA GLU A 271 -37.02 22.74 49.38
C GLU A 271 -37.95 23.97 49.49
N MET A 272 -37.82 24.95 48.60
CA MET A 272 -38.69 26.13 48.56
C MET A 272 -40.15 25.83 48.19
N SER A 273 -40.43 24.71 47.52
CA SER A 273 -41.79 24.32 47.11
C SER A 273 -42.59 23.60 48.20
N THR A 274 -41.91 23.02 49.18
CA THR A 274 -42.53 22.35 50.34
C THR A 274 -43.05 23.31 51.42
N ASP A 275 -42.68 24.60 51.34
CA ASP A 275 -43.03 25.62 52.32
C ASP A 275 -44.22 26.51 51.87
N ARG A 276 -45.29 25.90 51.32
CA ARG A 276 -46.56 26.62 51.07
C ARG A 276 -47.50 26.47 52.27
N PRO A 277 -47.90 27.57 52.94
CA PRO A 277 -48.87 27.48 54.03
C PRO A 277 -50.27 27.15 53.50
N GLU A 278 -50.92 26.17 54.13
CA GLU A 278 -52.34 25.85 53.92
C GLU A 278 -53.19 27.11 54.10
N ARG A 279 -53.87 27.56 53.03
CA ARG A 279 -54.87 28.61 53.12
C ARG A 279 -56.11 28.05 53.82
N LEU A 280 -56.31 28.47 55.07
CA LEU A 280 -57.57 28.42 55.78
C LEU A 280 -58.66 29.15 54.98
N VAL A 281 -59.63 28.40 54.46
CA VAL A 281 -60.90 28.94 53.97
C VAL A 281 -61.82 29.09 55.18
N GLY A 282 -61.97 30.32 55.66
CA GLY A 282 -62.90 30.69 56.74
C GLY A 282 -64.24 31.17 56.18
N ASN A 283 -65.33 30.66 56.76
CA ASN A 283 -66.72 31.03 56.55
C ASN A 283 -67.00 32.52 56.80
N ASN A 284 -67.75 33.17 55.89
CA ASN A 284 -69.05 33.81 56.14
C ASN A 284 -69.62 34.39 54.84
#